data_AF-K2BIQ0-F1
#
_entry.id   AF-K2BIQ0-F1
#
_cell.length_a   1.000
_cell.length_b   1.000
_cell.length_c   1.000
_cell.angle_alpha   90.00
_cell.angle_beta   90.00
_cell.angle_gamma   90.00
#
_symmetry.space_group_name_H-M   'P 1'
#
loop_
_entity.id
_entity.type
_entity.pdbx_description
1 polymer ?
#
loop_
_entity_poly.entity_id
_entity_poly.type
_entity_poly.pdbx_seq_one_letter_code
_entity_poly.pdbx_strand_id
1 'polypeptide(L)' 'MPKDSIVIASIARTPQGNLLGVLKDVSSIQLGATAIKAAIERASLNPNDIAEVMMGCVLPA' A
#
# COMPACT_ATOMS: atom_id res chain seq x y z
N MET A 1 -22.12 18.39 -9.40
CA MET A 1 -21.06 17.41 -9.06
C MET A 1 -21.18 16.26 -10.04
N PRO A 2 -20.08 15.79 -10.66
CA PRO A 2 -20.11 14.56 -11.43
C PRO A 2 -20.55 13.40 -10.51
N LYS A 3 -21.21 12.40 -11.09
CA LYS A 3 -22.04 11.42 -10.37
C LYS A 3 -21.25 10.41 -9.52
N ASP A 4 -19.93 10.35 -9.67
CA ASP A 4 -19.06 9.41 -8.97
C ASP A 4 -18.00 10.16 -8.15
N SER A 5 -18.31 10.44 -6.89
CA SER A 5 -17.44 11.20 -5.98
C SER A 5 -16.27 10.39 -5.41
N ILE A 6 -16.25 9.08 -5.64
CA ILE A 6 -15.23 8.16 -5.13
C ILE A 6 -14.55 7.50 -6.32
N VAL A 7 -13.23 7.68 -6.42
CA VAL A 7 -12.43 7.16 -7.53
C VAL A 7 -11.21 6.41 -7.00
N ILE A 8 -10.76 5.39 -7.73
CA ILE A 8 -9.48 4.73 -7.47
C ILE A 8 -8.40 5.49 -8.25
N ALA A 9 -7.62 6.31 -7.56
CA ALA A 9 -6.59 7.14 -8.20
C ALA A 9 -5.35 6.34 -8.65
N SER A 10 -5.03 5.23 -7.98
CA SER A 10 -3.83 4.43 -8.24
C SER A 10 -3.90 3.06 -7.56
N ILE A 11 -3.04 2.14 -8.01
CA ILE A 11 -2.85 0.82 -7.42
C ILE A 11 -1.37 0.41 -7.45
N ALA A 12 -0.91 -0.21 -6.36
CA ALA A 12 0.39 -0.85 -6.28
C ALA A 12 0.36 -2.04 -5.31
N ARG A 13 1.30 -2.95 -5.48
CA ARG A 13 1.53 -4.09 -4.59
C ARG A 13 3.00 -4.48 -4.60
N THR A 14 3.46 -5.13 -3.54
CA THR A 14 4.75 -5.83 -3.56
C THR A 14 4.65 -7.12 -4.39
N PRO A 15 5.77 -7.68 -4.84
CA PRO A 15 5.83 -9.07 -5.25
C PRO A 15 5.39 -9.98 -4.09
N GLN A 16 4.78 -11.11 -4.42
CA GLN A 16 4.43 -12.12 -3.43
C GLN A 16 5.59 -13.10 -3.28
N GLY A 17 6.05 -13.30 -2.06
CA GLY A 17 7.10 -14.26 -1.74
C GLY A 17 6.54 -15.65 -1.41
N ASN A 18 7.40 -16.66 -1.46
CA ASN A 18 7.13 -17.97 -0.89
C ASN A 18 7.42 -17.96 0.61
N LEU A 19 6.76 -18.85 1.36
CA LEU A 19 7.04 -19.07 2.78
C LEU A 19 8.53 -19.41 2.97
N LEU A 20 9.19 -18.70 3.90
CA LEU A 20 10.64 -18.80 4.15
C LEU A 20 11.53 -18.52 2.90
N GLY A 21 11.00 -17.80 1.91
CA GLY A 21 11.71 -17.44 0.67
C GLY A 21 12.47 -16.11 0.74
N VAL A 22 12.58 -15.44 -0.41
CA VAL A 22 13.40 -14.22 -0.58
C VAL A 22 12.97 -13.02 0.26
N LEU A 23 11.71 -12.99 0.73
CA LEU A 23 11.18 -11.90 1.56
C LEU A 23 11.12 -12.26 3.06
N LYS A 24 11.70 -13.39 3.50
CA LYS A 24 11.56 -13.90 4.87
C LYS A 24 12.06 -12.92 5.95
N ASP A 25 13.03 -12.09 5.62
CA ASP A 25 13.67 -11.15 6.56
C ASP A 25 13.04 -9.75 6.52
N VAL A 26 12.00 -9.54 5.71
CA VAL A 26 11.30 -8.26 5.56
C VAL A 26 9.99 -8.30 6.35
N SER A 27 9.75 -7.29 7.19
CA SER A 27 8.54 -7.26 8.01
C SER A 27 7.28 -6.97 7.19
N SER A 28 6.13 -7.43 7.67
CA SER A 28 4.82 -7.15 7.06
C SER A 28 4.54 -5.64 6.94
N ILE A 29 4.96 -4.85 7.93
CA ILE A 29 4.85 -3.38 7.93
C ILE A 29 5.67 -2.78 6.79
N GLN A 30 6.91 -3.23 6.58
CA GLN A 30 7.77 -2.72 5.50
C GLN A 30 7.19 -3.04 4.12
N LEU A 31 6.65 -4.26 3.94
CA LEU A 31 5.98 -4.65 2.69
C LEU A 31 4.75 -3.78 2.42
N GLY A 32 3.89 -3.59 3.43
CA GLY A 32 2.71 -2.73 3.32
C GLY A 32 3.07 -1.27 3.03
N ALA A 33 4.02 -0.71 3.77
CA ALA A 33 4.50 0.66 3.57
C ALA A 33 5.07 0.88 2.15
N THR A 34 5.81 -0.11 1.63
CA THR A 34 6.35 -0.05 0.26
C THR A 34 5.24 -0.01 -0.78
N ALA A 35 4.20 -0.83 -0.62
CA ALA A 35 3.06 -0.83 -1.53
C ALA A 35 2.28 0.50 -1.48
N ILE A 36 2.00 1.02 -0.28
CA ILE A 36 1.27 2.28 -0.09
C ILE A 36 2.05 3.46 -0.69
N LYS A 37 3.36 3.55 -0.40
CA LYS A 37 4.24 4.59 -0.96
C LYS A 37 4.21 4.60 -2.49
N ALA A 38 4.36 3.43 -3.11
CA ALA A 38 4.32 3.33 -4.57
C ALA A 38 2.95 3.71 -5.16
N ALA A 39 1.84 3.43 -4.46
CA ALA A 39 0.51 3.84 -4.90
C ALA A 39 0.36 5.38 -4.87
N ILE A 40 0.80 6.04 -3.81
CA ILE A 40 0.77 7.51 -3.66
C ILE A 40 1.66 8.17 -4.73
N GLU A 41 2.88 7.68 -4.93
CA GLU A 41 3.81 8.21 -5.94
C GLU A 41 3.24 8.09 -7.36
N ARG A 42 2.66 6.94 -7.71
CA ARG A 42 2.01 6.74 -9.03
C ARG A 42 0.78 7.60 -9.23
N ALA A 43 0.05 7.89 -8.15
CA ALA A 43 -1.08 8.82 -8.18
C ALA A 43 -0.63 10.28 -8.32
N SER A 44 0.68 10.57 -8.23
CA SER A 44 1.24 11.93 -8.18
C SER A 44 0.64 12.79 -7.06
N LEU A 45 0.34 12.17 -5.91
CA LEU A 45 -0.23 12.83 -4.74
C LEU A 45 0.87 13.24 -3.76
N ASN A 46 0.66 14.35 -3.05
CA ASN A 46 1.51 14.70 -1.91
C ASN A 46 1.12 13.83 -0.70
N PRO A 47 2.07 13.12 -0.05
CA PRO A 47 1.78 12.32 1.13
C PRO A 47 1.09 13.08 2.27
N ASN A 48 1.32 14.39 2.39
CA ASN A 48 0.70 15.24 3.42
C ASN A 48 -0.80 15.50 3.19
N ASP A 49 -1.32 15.22 1.99
CA ASP A 49 -2.75 15.38 1.67
C ASP A 49 -3.58 14.14 2.09
N ILE A 50 -2.92 13.05 2.50
CA ILE A 50 -3.57 11.83 2.94
C ILE A 50 -4.06 11.99 4.38
N ALA A 51 -5.38 12.01 4.56
CA ALA A 51 -6.00 12.17 5.87
C ALA A 51 -6.02 10.87 6.71
N GLU A 52 -6.15 9.71 6.06
CA GLU A 52 -6.31 8.43 6.74
C GLU A 52 -5.73 7.28 5.91
N VAL A 53 -5.20 6.26 6.59
CA VAL A 53 -4.71 5.02 5.99
C VAL A 53 -5.33 3.83 6.72
N MET A 54 -6.03 2.98 5.98
CA MET A 54 -6.56 1.70 6.48
C MET A 54 -5.71 0.55 5.93
N MET A 55 -4.94 -0.12 6.79
CA MET A 55 -4.10 -1.26 6.42
C MET A 55 -4.53 -2.53 7.15
N GLY A 56 -4.96 -3.55 6.40
CA GLY A 56 -5.29 -4.85 6.95
C GLY A 56 -4.04 -5.73 7.15
N CYS A 57 -3.88 -6.31 8.34
CA CYS A 57 -2.87 -7.31 8.63
C CYS A 57 -3.44 -8.35 9.61
N VAL A 58 -3.42 -9.62 9.24
CA VAL A 58 -4.00 -10.70 10.07
C VAL A 58 -3.04 -11.14 11.18
N LEU A 59 -1.77 -11.35 10.85
CA LEU A 59 -0.73 -11.78 11.77
C LEU A 59 0.47 -10.81 11.66
N PRO A 60 0.69 -9.93 12.65
CA PRO A 60 1.79 -8.96 12.65
C PRO A 60 3.09 -9.51 13.26
N ALA A 61 3.03 -10.71 13.85
CA ALA A 61 4.12 -11.36 14.58
C ALA A 61 5.21 -11.94 13.67
#